data_AF-A0A7X8YW95-F1
#
_entry.id   AF-A0A7X8YW95-F1
#
_cell.length_a   1.000
_cell.length_b   1.000
_cell.length_c   1.000
_cell.angle_alpha   90.00
_cell.angle_beta   90.00
_cell.angle_gamma   90.00
#
_symmetry.space_group_name_H-M   'P 1'
#
loop_
_entity.id
_entity.type
_entity.pdbx_description
1 polymer ?
#
loop_
_entity_poly.entity_id
_entity_poly.type
_entity_poly.pdbx_seq_one_letter_code
_entity_poly.pdbx_strand_id
1 'polypeptide(L)'
;MRVADLLDTLERLAPAALAQPGDNCGLLVGEREAGVARVLTALELTDAVLAEASAGGYDTIITHHPLLFSPVRSLVESHPRERLLRASVREGISLIACHTNLDAATGGLADIAGRALGLQDMAPLEAAPANRYKLVGFVPRDEVQRVAAAVFAAGAGAIGGYRDCAFSTEGVGWFTALPGSHPTVGEVSIPERTPEVRWETVVPANSLAGAIRAFLGAHPYEEPAFDVYPTQDVLARVGLGRVGMLSAPTTLRELAARSAALFEAGMAKWSGDGERSVRRVAVLPGSGRGMIEAAAGQCEVLITGDLSYHVAEEAAERGLCVIDVPHGDVEWWAFRRWVGERLAPELTAEGVELLVSRDWRSPWSLASPGRVLAVPSVSPREGDMMNEAPRVKQARVWIDGGSRGNPGPSAIGVVLEDGGGRVLETLSQAIGVGTNNVAEYRALLAGLEMAKRLEVREVEVISDSELLVRQMRGEYRVKNEGLKPLHAEARELAAGLDSFSIRHVGREQNSRADALVNEALDEQ
;
A
#
# COMPACT_ATOMS: atom_id res chain seq x y z
N MET A 1 -25.70 -0.22 -18.99
CA MET A 1 -24.84 -1.42 -18.82
C MET A 1 -25.06 -2.03 -17.43
N ARG A 2 -24.49 -3.19 -17.11
CA ARG A 2 -24.49 -3.77 -15.75
C ARG A 2 -23.17 -3.49 -15.04
N VAL A 3 -23.13 -3.67 -13.72
CA VAL A 3 -21.89 -3.59 -12.92
C VAL A 3 -20.83 -4.57 -13.42
N ALA A 4 -21.21 -5.77 -13.86
CA ALA A 4 -20.27 -6.72 -14.48
C ALA A 4 -19.57 -6.14 -15.71
N ASP A 5 -20.32 -5.47 -16.59
CA ASP A 5 -19.78 -4.86 -17.82
C ASP A 5 -18.85 -3.67 -17.47
N LEU A 6 -19.15 -2.95 -16.39
CA LEU A 6 -18.30 -1.88 -15.85
C LEU A 6 -17.00 -2.44 -15.26
N LEU A 7 -17.08 -3.53 -14.50
CA LEU A 7 -15.90 -4.22 -13.98
C LEU A 7 -15.01 -4.74 -15.11
N ASP A 8 -15.58 -5.26 -16.20
CA ASP A 8 -14.81 -5.68 -17.37
C ASP A 8 -14.10 -4.50 -18.05
N THR A 9 -14.72 -3.32 -18.05
CA THR A 9 -14.11 -2.08 -18.55
C THR A 9 -12.96 -1.63 -17.64
N LEU A 10 -13.16 -1.65 -16.32
CA LEU A 10 -12.14 -1.32 -15.34
C LEU A 10 -10.98 -2.34 -15.36
N GLU A 11 -11.24 -3.62 -15.58
CA GLU A 11 -10.21 -4.65 -15.72
C GLU A 11 -9.30 -4.39 -16.93
N ARG A 12 -9.82 -3.85 -18.04
CA ARG A 12 -8.99 -3.41 -19.18
C ARG A 12 -8.13 -2.19 -18.85
N LEU A 13 -8.67 -1.25 -18.08
CA LEU A 13 -8.02 0.04 -17.79
C LEU A 13 -7.03 -0.04 -16.60
N ALA A 14 -7.38 -0.82 -15.59
CA ALA A 14 -6.66 -1.01 -14.32
C ALA A 14 -6.82 -2.46 -13.84
N PRO A 15 -6.10 -3.43 -14.45
CA PRO A 15 -6.26 -4.85 -14.14
C PRO A 15 -6.07 -5.18 -12.67
N ALA A 16 -6.97 -5.96 -12.08
CA ALA A 16 -6.91 -6.32 -10.66
C ALA A 16 -5.60 -7.05 -10.28
N ALA A 17 -5.01 -7.78 -11.22
CA ALA A 17 -3.73 -8.47 -11.02
C ALA A 17 -2.52 -7.54 -10.79
N LEU A 18 -2.67 -6.23 -11.02
CA LEU A 18 -1.66 -5.21 -10.73
C LEU A 18 -1.76 -4.63 -9.32
N ALA A 19 -2.82 -4.94 -8.57
CA ALA A 19 -2.95 -4.49 -7.19
C ALA A 19 -1.82 -5.07 -6.32
N GLN A 20 -1.31 -4.25 -5.40
CA GLN A 20 -0.29 -4.68 -4.44
C GLN A 20 -0.85 -5.74 -3.48
N PRO A 21 -0.01 -6.65 -2.98
CA PRO A 21 -0.44 -7.64 -1.99
C PRO A 21 -1.10 -6.99 -0.77
N GLY A 22 -2.31 -7.44 -0.43
CA GLY A 22 -3.07 -6.92 0.71
C GLY A 22 -3.98 -5.73 0.39
N ASP A 23 -3.97 -5.23 -0.84
CA ASP A 23 -4.92 -4.21 -1.28
C ASP A 23 -6.32 -4.80 -1.59
N ASN A 24 -7.35 -3.95 -1.63
CA ASN A 24 -8.74 -4.34 -1.87
C ASN A 24 -9.39 -3.54 -3.00
N CYS A 25 -9.06 -3.91 -4.24
CA CYS A 25 -9.62 -3.32 -5.46
C CYS A 25 -10.85 -4.09 -5.98
N GLY A 26 -11.69 -3.42 -6.77
CA GLY A 26 -12.87 -4.01 -7.40
C GLY A 26 -14.18 -3.66 -6.68
N LEU A 27 -15.21 -4.50 -6.85
CA LEU A 27 -16.54 -4.29 -6.27
C LEU A 27 -16.53 -4.54 -4.76
N LEU A 28 -16.73 -3.49 -3.97
CA LEU A 28 -16.74 -3.52 -2.51
C LEU A 28 -18.15 -3.64 -1.94
N VAL A 29 -19.14 -3.00 -2.57
CA VAL A 29 -20.56 -3.06 -2.20
C VAL A 29 -21.40 -3.13 -3.47
N GLY A 30 -22.43 -3.98 -3.51
CA GLY A 30 -23.37 -4.06 -4.62
C GLY A 30 -23.42 -5.45 -5.28
N GLU A 31 -24.07 -5.52 -6.43
CA GLU A 31 -24.31 -6.77 -7.16
C GLU A 31 -23.81 -6.65 -8.60
N ARG A 32 -23.20 -7.71 -9.13
CA ARG A 32 -22.69 -7.72 -10.51
C ARG A 32 -23.77 -7.50 -11.58
N GLU A 33 -25.01 -7.92 -11.29
CA GLU A 33 -26.13 -7.79 -12.22
C GLU A 33 -26.89 -6.46 -12.09
N ALA A 34 -26.52 -5.61 -11.11
CA ALA A 34 -27.15 -4.31 -10.94
C ALA A 34 -26.93 -3.44 -12.19
N GLY A 35 -27.95 -2.66 -12.56
CA GLY A 35 -27.87 -1.71 -13.66
C GLY A 35 -27.02 -0.52 -13.28
N VAL A 36 -26.21 -0.05 -14.24
CA VAL A 36 -25.40 1.16 -14.14
C VAL A 36 -25.91 2.16 -15.16
N ALA A 37 -26.40 3.30 -14.67
CA ALA A 37 -26.85 4.43 -15.48
C ALA A 37 -26.11 5.72 -15.14
N ARG A 38 -25.75 5.93 -13.86
CA ARG A 38 -25.09 7.15 -13.39
C ARG A 38 -24.00 6.83 -12.37
N VAL A 39 -22.77 7.21 -12.73
CA VAL A 39 -21.57 6.96 -11.94
C VAL A 39 -21.02 8.27 -11.36
N LEU A 40 -20.76 8.29 -10.06
CA LEU A 40 -20.02 9.35 -9.38
C LEU A 40 -18.61 8.85 -9.05
N THR A 41 -17.56 9.60 -9.40
CA THR A 41 -16.18 9.25 -9.04
C THR A 41 -15.65 10.16 -7.94
N ALA A 42 -14.96 9.62 -6.95
CA ALA A 42 -14.34 10.39 -5.86
C ALA A 42 -12.96 9.82 -5.50
N LEU A 43 -12.13 10.56 -4.75
CA LEU A 43 -10.89 9.97 -4.23
C LEU A 43 -11.25 8.89 -3.19
N GLU A 44 -12.14 9.23 -2.27
CA GLU A 44 -12.63 8.37 -1.18
C GLU A 44 -14.13 8.56 -0.97
N LEU A 45 -14.78 7.58 -0.34
CA LEU A 45 -16.20 7.69 0.01
C LEU A 45 -16.35 8.37 1.38
N THR A 46 -16.89 9.58 1.38
CA THR A 46 -17.25 10.36 2.58
C THR A 46 -18.77 10.48 2.73
N ASP A 47 -19.24 10.96 3.89
CA ASP A 47 -20.69 11.27 4.07
C ASP A 47 -21.17 12.31 3.04
N ALA A 48 -20.32 13.25 2.62
CA ALA A 48 -20.66 14.27 1.64
C ALA A 48 -20.69 13.73 0.20
N VAL A 49 -19.74 12.87 -0.17
CA VAL A 49 -19.75 12.16 -1.46
C VAL A 49 -20.98 11.26 -1.56
N LEU A 50 -21.32 10.54 -0.49
CA LEU A 50 -22.52 9.71 -0.47
C LEU A 50 -23.78 10.57 -0.62
N ALA A 51 -23.90 11.67 0.12
CA ALA A 51 -25.03 12.59 -0.01
C ALA A 51 -25.14 13.22 -1.42
N GLU A 52 -24.00 13.54 -2.07
CA GLU A 52 -23.97 13.97 -3.47
C GLU A 52 -24.49 12.86 -4.40
N ALA A 53 -24.08 11.61 -4.16
CA ALA A 53 -24.56 10.45 -4.91
C ALA A 53 -26.08 10.27 -4.77
N SER A 54 -26.61 10.29 -3.54
CA SER A 54 -28.04 10.11 -3.27
C SER A 54 -28.87 11.25 -3.86
N ALA A 55 -28.48 12.51 -3.60
CA ALA A 55 -29.20 13.68 -4.11
C ALA A 55 -29.14 13.78 -5.63
N GLY A 56 -28.02 13.35 -6.20
CA GLY A 56 -27.80 13.29 -7.62
C GLY A 56 -28.41 12.06 -8.29
N GLY A 57 -28.95 11.07 -7.56
CA GLY A 57 -29.50 9.85 -8.15
C GLY A 57 -28.46 8.99 -8.87
N TYR A 58 -27.22 8.95 -8.36
CA TYR A 58 -26.16 8.07 -8.84
C TYR A 58 -26.35 6.66 -8.27
N ASP A 59 -26.24 5.65 -9.13
CA ASP A 59 -26.40 4.24 -8.76
C ASP A 59 -25.07 3.54 -8.47
N THR A 60 -23.95 4.18 -8.82
CA THR A 60 -22.61 3.63 -8.67
C THR A 60 -21.62 4.71 -8.26
N ILE A 61 -20.75 4.41 -7.29
CA ILE A 61 -19.62 5.23 -6.89
C ILE A 61 -18.32 4.46 -7.21
N ILE A 62 -17.39 5.13 -7.91
CA ILE A 62 -16.02 4.63 -8.11
C ILE A 62 -15.05 5.49 -7.29
N THR A 63 -14.31 4.86 -6.38
CA THR A 63 -13.28 5.54 -5.60
C THR A 63 -11.87 5.12 -6.01
N HIS A 64 -10.88 5.97 -5.73
CA HIS A 64 -9.49 5.54 -5.76
C HIS A 64 -9.18 4.73 -4.50
N HIS A 65 -9.38 5.33 -3.32
CA HIS A 65 -9.17 4.68 -2.04
C HIS A 65 -10.30 3.71 -1.69
N PRO A 66 -9.99 2.47 -1.30
CA PRO A 66 -11.00 1.50 -0.92
C PRO A 66 -11.52 1.81 0.49
N LEU A 67 -12.84 1.99 0.62
CA LEU A 67 -13.46 2.13 1.94
C LEU A 67 -13.19 0.89 2.82
N LEU A 68 -13.10 -0.29 2.18
CA LEU A 68 -12.85 -1.58 2.81
C LEU A 68 -11.37 -1.99 2.72
N PHE A 69 -10.42 -1.15 3.11
CA PHE A 69 -9.01 -1.54 3.12
C PHE A 69 -8.69 -2.68 4.10
N SER A 70 -9.40 -2.75 5.23
CA SER A 70 -9.29 -3.81 6.23
C SER A 70 -10.63 -4.52 6.45
N PRO A 71 -10.62 -5.82 6.85
CA PRO A 71 -11.85 -6.55 7.15
C PRO A 71 -12.72 -5.82 8.17
N VAL A 72 -14.01 -5.76 7.88
CA VAL A 72 -15.02 -5.16 8.76
C VAL A 72 -15.49 -6.22 9.77
N ARG A 73 -15.47 -5.87 11.06
CA ARG A 73 -15.87 -6.77 12.16
C ARG A 73 -17.33 -6.56 12.59
N SER A 74 -17.90 -5.39 12.35
CA SER A 74 -19.27 -5.00 12.70
C SER A 74 -19.93 -4.16 11.61
N LEU A 75 -21.25 -4.01 11.64
CA LEU A 75 -21.98 -3.06 10.78
C LEU A 75 -22.98 -2.27 11.62
N VAL A 76 -22.48 -1.29 12.37
CA VAL A 76 -23.22 -0.41 13.28
C VAL A 76 -23.14 1.06 12.86
N GLU A 77 -24.18 1.82 13.16
CA GLU A 77 -24.32 3.22 12.71
C GLU A 77 -23.34 4.18 13.41
N SER A 78 -22.85 3.81 14.59
CA SER A 78 -21.94 4.62 15.40
C SER A 78 -20.52 4.72 14.82
N HIS A 79 -20.13 3.78 13.95
CA HIS A 79 -18.82 3.79 13.32
C HIS A 79 -18.90 4.44 11.93
N PRO A 80 -18.12 5.50 11.62
CA PRO A 80 -18.23 6.25 10.35
C PRO A 80 -18.17 5.39 9.08
N ARG A 81 -17.15 4.53 8.97
CA ARG A 81 -17.01 3.59 7.85
C ARG A 81 -18.22 2.66 7.69
N GLU A 82 -18.73 2.12 8.78
CA GLU A 82 -19.82 1.15 8.75
C GLU A 82 -21.17 1.81 8.43
N ARG A 83 -21.38 3.05 8.91
CA ARG A 83 -22.51 3.89 8.51
C ARG A 83 -22.52 4.09 6.99
N LEU A 84 -21.39 4.44 6.38
CA LEU A 84 -21.28 4.61 4.93
C LEU A 84 -21.64 3.31 4.19
N LEU A 85 -21.08 2.17 4.60
CA LEU A 85 -21.42 0.86 4.00
C LEU A 85 -22.92 0.55 4.10
N ARG A 86 -23.50 0.72 5.28
CA ARG A 86 -24.93 0.48 5.52
C ARG A 86 -25.81 1.40 4.68
N ALA A 87 -25.42 2.66 4.55
CA ALA A 87 -26.14 3.64 3.75
C ALA A 87 -26.03 3.32 2.25
N SER A 88 -24.84 2.99 1.73
CA SER A 88 -24.66 2.55 0.34
C SER A 88 -25.54 1.33 0.02
N VAL A 89 -25.57 0.31 0.89
CA VAL A 89 -26.45 -0.86 0.72
C VAL A 89 -27.93 -0.46 0.73
N ARG A 90 -28.34 0.38 1.68
CA ARG A 90 -29.74 0.81 1.84
C ARG A 90 -30.24 1.60 0.64
N GLU A 91 -29.37 2.40 0.04
CA GLU A 91 -29.69 3.23 -1.12
C GLU A 91 -29.50 2.49 -2.45
N GLY A 92 -28.97 1.26 -2.42
CA GLY A 92 -28.71 0.47 -3.62
C GLY A 92 -27.56 1.01 -4.48
N ILE A 93 -26.62 1.74 -3.85
CA ILE A 93 -25.46 2.32 -4.54
C ILE A 93 -24.32 1.32 -4.53
N SER A 94 -23.85 0.93 -5.72
CA SER A 94 -22.66 0.08 -5.86
C SER A 94 -21.40 0.88 -5.58
N LEU A 95 -20.45 0.31 -4.83
CA LEU A 95 -19.14 0.91 -4.53
C LEU A 95 -18.03 0.08 -5.14
N ILE A 96 -17.22 0.69 -6.00
CA ILE A 96 -16.07 0.06 -6.65
C ILE A 96 -14.80 0.86 -6.33
N ALA A 97 -13.69 0.19 -6.04
CA ALA A 97 -12.39 0.83 -5.82
C ALA A 97 -11.37 0.49 -6.91
N CYS A 98 -10.62 1.49 -7.36
CA CYS A 98 -9.45 1.34 -8.24
C CYS A 98 -8.26 2.04 -7.59
N HIS A 99 -7.48 1.30 -6.81
CA HIS A 99 -6.42 1.80 -5.94
C HIS A 99 -5.04 1.51 -6.55
N THR A 100 -4.24 0.64 -5.94
CA THR A 100 -2.87 0.37 -6.41
C THR A 100 -2.81 -0.29 -7.78
N ASN A 101 -3.86 -1.00 -8.19
CA ASN A 101 -3.98 -1.50 -9.57
C ASN A 101 -3.99 -0.35 -10.59
N LEU A 102 -4.66 0.75 -10.25
CA LEU A 102 -4.73 1.94 -11.08
C LEU A 102 -3.43 2.74 -11.02
N ASP A 103 -2.73 2.77 -9.89
CA ASP A 103 -1.40 3.39 -9.81
C ASP A 103 -0.37 2.68 -10.69
N ALA A 104 -0.49 1.35 -10.77
CA ALA A 104 0.42 0.52 -11.55
C ALA A 104 0.09 0.46 -13.05
N ALA A 105 -1.16 0.71 -13.44
CA ALA A 105 -1.66 0.49 -14.79
C ALA A 105 -1.04 1.41 -15.85
N THR A 106 -1.02 0.95 -17.11
CA THR A 106 -0.64 1.79 -18.25
C THR A 106 -1.67 2.90 -18.47
N GLY A 107 -1.20 4.14 -18.36
CA GLY A 107 -2.02 5.34 -18.37
C GLY A 107 -2.79 5.59 -17.08
N GLY A 108 -2.39 4.91 -16.01
CA GLY A 108 -2.81 5.20 -14.65
C GLY A 108 -2.22 6.49 -14.10
N LEU A 109 -2.25 6.62 -12.77
CA LEU A 109 -2.02 7.90 -12.08
C LEU A 109 -0.58 8.38 -12.26
N ALA A 110 0.40 7.48 -12.10
CA ALA A 110 1.81 7.80 -12.29
C ALA A 110 2.15 8.19 -13.74
N ASP A 111 1.50 7.56 -14.73
CA ASP A 111 1.67 7.93 -16.14
C ASP A 111 1.11 9.33 -16.44
N ILE A 112 -0.05 9.68 -15.88
CA ILE A 112 -0.66 11.01 -16.03
C ILE A 112 0.23 12.07 -15.37
N ALA A 113 0.66 11.83 -14.12
CA ALA A 113 1.55 12.73 -13.40
C ALA A 113 2.90 12.92 -14.12
N GLY A 114 3.52 11.83 -14.57
CA GLY A 114 4.79 11.85 -15.28
C GLY A 114 4.73 12.61 -16.61
N ARG A 115 3.68 12.38 -17.42
CA ARG A 115 3.45 13.15 -18.67
C ARG A 115 3.31 14.64 -18.38
N ALA A 116 2.55 15.01 -17.36
CA ALA A 116 2.31 16.41 -17.02
C ALA A 116 3.55 17.12 -16.44
N LEU A 117 4.44 16.38 -15.78
CA LEU A 117 5.76 16.86 -15.39
C LEU A 117 6.72 17.03 -16.59
N GLY A 118 6.35 16.55 -17.77
CA GLY A 118 7.15 16.60 -18.99
C GLY A 118 8.22 15.51 -19.08
N LEU A 119 8.02 14.38 -18.39
CA LEU A 119 8.92 13.24 -18.45
C LEU A 119 8.82 12.53 -19.80
N GLN A 120 9.98 12.25 -20.39
CA GLN A 120 10.18 11.49 -21.61
C GLN A 120 10.70 10.09 -21.27
N ASP A 121 10.45 9.13 -22.17
CA ASP A 121 10.95 7.75 -22.10
C ASP A 121 10.65 7.07 -20.75
N MET A 122 9.42 7.26 -20.25
CA MET A 122 9.02 6.77 -18.94
C MET A 122 8.99 5.25 -18.88
N ALA A 123 9.51 4.70 -17.78
CA ALA A 123 9.36 3.32 -17.36
C ALA A 123 8.82 3.25 -15.93
N PRO A 124 8.21 2.13 -15.51
CA PRO A 124 7.85 1.92 -14.11
C PRO A 124 9.06 2.11 -13.18
N LEU A 125 8.86 2.75 -12.03
CA LEU A 125 9.90 2.87 -11.01
C LEU A 125 10.17 1.51 -10.35
N GLU A 126 9.09 0.80 -10.04
CA GLU A 126 9.09 -0.61 -9.65
C GLU A 126 8.18 -1.36 -10.61
N ALA A 127 8.77 -2.27 -11.39
CA ALA A 127 8.03 -3.07 -12.37
C ALA A 127 7.10 -4.07 -11.65
N ALA A 128 5.85 -4.18 -12.13
CA ALA A 128 4.98 -5.26 -11.68
C ALA A 128 5.58 -6.62 -12.10
N PRO A 129 5.38 -7.68 -11.29
CA PRO A 129 5.81 -9.01 -11.68
C PRO A 129 5.09 -9.44 -12.97
N ALA A 130 5.80 -10.14 -13.86
CA ALA A 130 5.24 -10.61 -15.12
C ALA A 130 4.03 -11.54 -14.93
N ASN A 131 3.93 -12.19 -13.75
CA ASN A 131 2.85 -13.12 -13.38
C ASN A 131 2.56 -14.17 -14.45
N ARG A 132 3.63 -14.64 -15.11
CA ARG A 132 3.60 -15.58 -16.21
C ARG A 132 4.72 -16.60 -16.06
N TYR A 133 4.44 -17.78 -16.57
CA TYR A 133 5.39 -18.87 -16.66
C TYR A 133 5.56 -19.29 -18.10
N LYS A 134 6.68 -19.92 -18.40
CA LYS A 134 6.87 -20.71 -19.60
C LYS A 134 6.67 -22.18 -19.22
N LEU A 135 5.62 -22.80 -19.76
CA LEU A 135 5.42 -24.24 -19.69
C LEU A 135 6.16 -24.88 -20.86
N VAL A 136 7.03 -25.84 -20.57
CA VAL A 136 7.76 -26.63 -21.56
C VAL A 136 7.41 -28.09 -21.33
N GLY A 137 6.90 -28.76 -22.36
CA GLY A 137 6.61 -30.20 -22.33
C GLY A 137 7.34 -30.93 -23.45
N PHE A 138 7.60 -32.22 -23.24
CA PHE A 138 8.22 -33.10 -24.23
C PHE A 138 7.19 -34.12 -24.71
N VAL A 139 6.78 -34.00 -25.96
CA VAL A 139 5.58 -34.69 -26.49
C VAL A 139 5.94 -35.47 -27.75
N PRO A 140 5.41 -36.71 -27.95
CA PRO A 140 5.52 -37.39 -29.24
C PRO A 140 4.99 -36.52 -30.39
N ARG A 141 5.69 -36.57 -31.53
CA ARG A 141 5.41 -35.72 -32.69
C ARG A 141 3.93 -35.70 -33.10
N ASP A 142 3.32 -36.88 -33.16
CA ASP A 142 1.96 -37.05 -33.66
C ASP A 142 0.88 -36.62 -32.62
N GLU A 143 1.30 -36.34 -31.38
CA GLU A 143 0.42 -36.01 -30.26
C GLU A 143 0.44 -34.52 -29.89
N VAL A 144 1.38 -33.75 -30.44
CA VAL A 144 1.59 -32.32 -30.13
C VAL A 144 0.30 -31.51 -30.29
N GLN A 145 -0.43 -31.70 -31.39
CA GLN A 145 -1.65 -30.93 -31.65
C GLN A 145 -2.73 -31.16 -30.59
N ARG A 146 -2.91 -32.41 -30.16
CA ARG A 146 -3.89 -32.78 -29.14
C ARG A 146 -3.54 -32.17 -27.78
N VAL A 147 -2.28 -32.30 -27.37
CA VAL A 147 -1.78 -31.74 -26.11
C VAL A 147 -1.85 -30.21 -26.12
N ALA A 148 -1.38 -29.56 -27.18
CA ALA A 148 -1.40 -28.11 -27.31
C ALA A 148 -2.83 -27.54 -27.23
N ALA A 149 -3.79 -28.15 -27.94
CA ALA A 149 -5.17 -27.72 -27.92
C ALA A 149 -5.79 -27.78 -26.51
N ALA A 150 -5.51 -28.84 -25.74
CA ALA A 150 -5.97 -28.96 -24.36
C ALA A 150 -5.37 -27.86 -23.46
N VAL A 151 -4.08 -27.59 -23.61
CA VAL A 151 -3.36 -26.57 -22.83
C VAL A 151 -3.84 -25.15 -23.17
N PHE A 152 -4.09 -24.86 -24.45
CA PHE A 152 -4.64 -23.56 -24.88
C PHE A 152 -6.09 -23.36 -24.40
N ALA A 153 -6.92 -24.40 -24.43
CA ALA A 153 -8.27 -24.35 -23.88
C ALA A 153 -8.28 -24.04 -22.36
N ALA A 154 -7.18 -24.36 -21.67
CA ALA A 154 -6.97 -24.01 -20.26
C ALA A 154 -6.40 -22.59 -20.03
N GLY A 155 -6.28 -21.76 -21.08
CA GLY A 155 -5.89 -20.35 -20.99
C GLY A 155 -4.40 -20.07 -21.17
N ALA A 156 -3.61 -21.04 -21.66
CA ALA A 156 -2.23 -20.81 -22.07
C ALA A 156 -2.16 -20.15 -23.46
N GLY A 157 -1.00 -19.58 -23.79
CA GLY A 157 -0.70 -19.07 -25.14
C GLY A 157 -1.34 -17.73 -25.48
N ALA A 158 -1.89 -17.01 -24.49
CA ALA A 158 -2.42 -15.67 -24.69
C ALA A 158 -1.31 -14.60 -24.53
N ILE A 159 -1.04 -13.84 -25.60
CA ILE A 159 -0.06 -12.75 -25.62
C ILE A 159 -0.66 -11.55 -26.35
N GLY A 160 -1.00 -10.48 -25.62
CA GLY A 160 -1.63 -9.31 -26.22
C GLY A 160 -2.91 -9.69 -26.97
N GLY A 161 -3.01 -9.32 -28.25
CA GLY A 161 -4.13 -9.68 -29.13
C GLY A 161 -4.02 -11.07 -29.78
N TYR A 162 -3.03 -11.88 -29.41
CA TYR A 162 -2.80 -13.22 -29.97
C TYR A 162 -3.17 -14.31 -28.97
N ARG A 163 -3.66 -15.44 -29.50
CA ARG A 163 -3.98 -16.66 -28.75
C ARG A 163 -3.22 -17.85 -29.33
N ASP A 164 -3.22 -18.96 -28.61
CA ASP A 164 -2.64 -20.24 -29.04
C ASP A 164 -1.13 -20.12 -29.42
N CYS A 165 -0.42 -19.17 -28.78
CA CYS A 165 0.99 -18.91 -29.03
C CYS A 165 1.88 -19.97 -28.39
N ALA A 166 2.58 -20.75 -29.20
CA ALA A 166 3.60 -21.70 -28.77
C ALA A 166 4.79 -21.73 -29.72
N PHE A 167 5.89 -22.32 -29.26
CA PHE A 167 7.06 -22.64 -30.05
C PHE A 167 7.40 -24.12 -29.88
N SER A 168 7.99 -24.73 -30.89
CA SER A 168 8.34 -26.15 -30.86
C SER A 168 9.63 -26.45 -31.59
N THR A 169 10.43 -27.35 -31.02
CA THR A 169 11.65 -27.88 -31.64
C THR A 169 11.67 -29.40 -31.55
N GLU A 170 12.02 -30.08 -32.64
CA GLU A 170 12.21 -31.53 -32.67
C GLU A 170 13.53 -31.91 -31.95
N GLY A 171 13.51 -33.02 -31.22
CA GLY A 171 14.64 -33.55 -30.46
C GLY A 171 14.52 -35.05 -30.22
N VAL A 172 15.40 -35.58 -29.36
CA VAL A 172 15.38 -37.01 -28.99
C VAL A 172 15.34 -37.10 -27.47
N GLY A 173 14.33 -37.78 -26.93
CA GLY A 173 14.19 -38.12 -25.52
C GLY A 173 14.98 -39.38 -25.17
N TRP A 174 15.59 -39.41 -23.98
CA TRP A 174 16.44 -40.51 -23.52
C TRP A 174 15.98 -40.95 -22.14
N PHE A 175 15.61 -42.21 -21.99
CA PHE A 175 15.20 -42.76 -20.69
C PHE A 175 15.41 -44.27 -20.64
N THR A 176 15.36 -44.82 -19.43
CA THR A 176 15.33 -46.27 -19.20
C THR A 176 14.17 -46.55 -18.25
N ALA A 177 13.15 -47.26 -18.71
CA ALA A 177 12.01 -47.63 -17.88
C ALA A 177 12.46 -48.60 -16.77
N LEU A 178 12.08 -48.33 -15.52
CA LEU A 178 12.42 -49.19 -14.38
C LEU A 178 11.40 -50.32 -14.21
N PRO A 179 11.76 -51.45 -13.54
CA PRO A 179 10.79 -52.49 -13.20
C PRO A 179 9.56 -51.92 -12.49
N GLY A 180 8.36 -52.25 -13.00
CA GLY A 180 7.09 -51.71 -12.52
C GLY A 180 6.54 -50.53 -13.34
N SER A 181 7.28 -50.01 -14.33
CA SER A 181 6.79 -48.98 -15.25
C SER A 181 6.00 -49.60 -16.41
N HIS A 182 5.04 -48.85 -16.98
CA HIS A 182 4.29 -49.25 -18.19
C HIS A 182 4.54 -48.26 -19.34
N PRO A 183 5.76 -48.22 -19.89
CA PRO A 183 6.12 -47.19 -20.86
C PRO A 183 5.27 -47.30 -22.14
N THR A 184 4.74 -46.18 -22.61
CA THR A 184 4.04 -46.09 -23.90
C THR A 184 4.97 -46.40 -25.08
N VAL A 185 6.27 -46.10 -24.93
CA VAL A 185 7.32 -46.34 -25.93
C VAL A 185 8.54 -46.98 -25.25
N GLY A 186 9.11 -48.01 -25.86
CA GLY A 186 10.29 -48.73 -25.34
C GLY A 186 9.96 -49.93 -24.45
N GLU A 187 11.01 -50.56 -23.91
CA GLU A 187 10.90 -51.76 -23.08
C GLU A 187 11.51 -51.55 -21.69
N VAL A 188 10.98 -52.26 -20.68
CA VAL A 188 11.47 -52.18 -19.31
C VAL A 188 12.94 -52.63 -19.23
N SER A 189 13.76 -51.83 -18.56
CA SER A 189 15.20 -52.05 -18.35
C SER A 189 16.07 -51.99 -19.62
N ILE A 190 15.51 -51.56 -20.75
CA ILE A 190 16.25 -51.27 -21.98
C ILE A 190 16.32 -49.75 -22.18
N PRO A 191 17.52 -49.17 -22.41
CA PRO A 191 17.62 -47.76 -22.75
C PRO A 191 16.87 -47.42 -24.05
N GLU A 192 15.97 -46.46 -23.98
CA GLU A 192 15.13 -45.99 -25.08
C GLU A 192 15.61 -44.63 -25.60
N ARG A 193 15.49 -44.43 -26.92
CA ARG A 193 15.80 -43.17 -27.60
C ARG A 193 14.74 -42.89 -28.65
N THR A 194 13.78 -42.05 -28.31
CA THR A 194 12.63 -41.77 -29.17
C THR A 194 12.60 -40.31 -29.64
N PRO A 195 12.21 -40.02 -30.89
CA PRO A 195 11.97 -38.66 -31.35
C PRO A 195 10.83 -38.00 -30.56
N GLU A 196 11.07 -36.78 -30.09
CA GLU A 196 10.09 -35.98 -29.35
C GLU A 196 10.10 -34.53 -29.83
N VAL A 197 9.05 -33.81 -29.47
CA VAL A 197 8.94 -32.37 -29.68
C VAL A 197 9.02 -31.69 -28.33
N ARG A 198 10.04 -30.86 -28.13
CA ARG A 198 10.04 -29.85 -27.07
C ARG A 198 9.05 -28.78 -27.47
N TRP A 199 7.87 -28.80 -26.86
CA TRP A 199 6.79 -27.85 -27.09
C TRP A 199 6.69 -26.88 -25.92
N GLU A 200 6.56 -25.59 -26.19
CA GLU A 200 6.59 -24.59 -25.13
C GLU A 200 5.64 -23.42 -25.37
N THR A 201 4.96 -22.98 -24.32
CA THR A 201 3.96 -21.91 -24.34
C THR A 201 4.11 -21.01 -23.12
N VAL A 202 3.63 -19.76 -23.23
CA VAL A 202 3.45 -18.90 -22.04
C VAL A 202 2.14 -19.29 -21.34
N VAL A 203 2.10 -19.14 -20.02
CA VAL A 203 0.92 -19.42 -19.20
C VAL A 203 0.78 -18.33 -18.13
N PRO A 204 -0.38 -17.64 -18.04
CA PRO A 204 -0.69 -16.78 -16.90
C PRO A 204 -0.65 -17.55 -15.57
N ALA A 205 -0.20 -16.91 -14.49
CA ALA A 205 -0.05 -17.56 -13.19
C ALA A 205 -1.35 -18.20 -12.67
N ASN A 206 -2.49 -17.52 -12.83
CA ASN A 206 -3.81 -18.02 -12.44
C ASN A 206 -4.28 -19.23 -13.27
N SER A 207 -3.78 -19.37 -14.50
CA SER A 207 -4.11 -20.49 -15.40
C SER A 207 -3.12 -21.66 -15.26
N LEU A 208 -2.00 -21.50 -14.56
CA LEU A 208 -0.91 -22.48 -14.53
C LEU A 208 -1.36 -23.87 -14.08
N ALA A 209 -2.06 -23.96 -12.94
CA ALA A 209 -2.55 -25.24 -12.42
C ALA A 209 -3.56 -25.91 -13.37
N GLY A 210 -4.40 -25.10 -14.06
CA GLY A 210 -5.31 -25.58 -15.08
C GLY A 210 -4.57 -26.14 -16.30
N ALA A 211 -3.60 -25.38 -16.81
CA ALA A 211 -2.77 -25.74 -17.95
C ALA A 211 -1.95 -27.01 -17.69
N ILE A 212 -1.35 -27.17 -16.50
CA ILE A 212 -0.61 -28.38 -16.14
C ILE A 212 -1.53 -29.60 -16.10
N ARG A 213 -2.72 -29.49 -15.49
CA ARG A 213 -3.70 -30.60 -15.48
C ARG A 213 -4.16 -30.97 -16.88
N ALA A 214 -4.38 -29.97 -17.74
CA ALA A 214 -4.73 -30.19 -19.13
C ALA A 214 -3.59 -30.85 -19.92
N PHE A 215 -2.35 -30.42 -19.70
CA PHE A 215 -1.16 -31.04 -20.29
C PHE A 215 -1.05 -32.52 -19.90
N LEU A 216 -1.09 -32.82 -18.59
CA LEU A 216 -0.97 -34.18 -18.07
C LEU A 216 -2.11 -35.08 -18.57
N GLY A 217 -3.36 -34.62 -18.50
CA GLY A 217 -4.52 -35.40 -18.91
C GLY A 217 -4.61 -35.65 -20.42
N ALA A 218 -4.03 -34.76 -21.23
CA ALA A 218 -3.95 -34.94 -22.68
C ALA A 218 -2.68 -35.67 -23.12
N HIS A 219 -1.70 -35.90 -22.27
CA HIS A 219 -0.43 -36.51 -22.68
C HIS A 219 -0.58 -38.02 -22.91
N PRO A 220 0.10 -38.62 -23.91
CA PRO A 220 0.06 -40.06 -24.17
C PRO A 220 0.90 -40.91 -23.20
N TYR A 221 1.77 -40.29 -22.40
CA TYR A 221 2.64 -40.99 -21.44
C TYR A 221 1.99 -41.03 -20.07
N GLU A 222 2.26 -42.10 -19.32
CA GLU A 222 1.86 -42.26 -17.92
C GLU A 222 2.46 -41.15 -17.03
N GLU A 223 3.77 -40.91 -17.16
CA GLU A 223 4.50 -39.83 -16.51
C GLU A 223 5.11 -38.87 -17.55
N PRO A 224 4.38 -37.82 -17.95
CA PRO A 224 4.89 -36.79 -18.85
C PRO A 224 5.99 -35.96 -18.20
N ALA A 225 7.11 -35.77 -18.90
CA ALA A 225 8.15 -34.82 -18.51
C ALA A 225 7.76 -33.39 -18.92
N PHE A 226 7.83 -32.44 -17.98
CA PHE A 226 7.61 -31.03 -18.24
C PHE A 226 8.37 -30.16 -17.24
N ASP A 227 8.64 -28.92 -17.64
CA ASP A 227 9.27 -27.89 -16.84
C ASP A 227 8.40 -26.63 -16.82
N VAL A 228 8.46 -25.90 -15.70
CA VAL A 228 7.81 -24.60 -15.54
C VAL A 228 8.89 -23.58 -15.18
N TYR A 229 9.12 -22.63 -16.08
CA TYR A 229 10.09 -21.56 -15.86
C TYR A 229 9.36 -20.26 -15.49
N PRO A 230 9.72 -19.58 -14.39
CA PRO A 230 9.25 -18.23 -14.16
C PRO A 230 9.79 -17.28 -15.24
N THR A 231 8.99 -16.30 -15.63
CA THR A 231 9.39 -15.28 -16.62
C THR A 231 9.48 -13.90 -15.97
N GLN A 232 10.25 -13.01 -16.60
CA GLN A 232 10.38 -11.60 -16.22
C GLN A 232 10.03 -10.72 -17.42
N ASP A 233 9.36 -9.60 -17.15
CA ASP A 233 9.07 -8.59 -18.15
C ASP A 233 10.23 -7.59 -18.21
N VAL A 234 11.15 -7.80 -19.15
CA VAL A 234 12.32 -6.93 -19.34
C VAL A 234 11.97 -5.56 -19.93
N LEU A 235 10.77 -5.41 -20.49
CA LEU A 235 10.20 -4.15 -20.97
C LEU A 235 8.87 -3.90 -20.25
N ALA A 236 8.90 -3.89 -18.92
CA ALA A 236 7.73 -3.64 -18.11
C ALA A 236 7.09 -2.29 -18.46
N ARG A 237 5.79 -2.31 -18.73
CA ARG A 237 4.97 -1.12 -19.02
C ARG A 237 3.97 -0.80 -17.91
N VAL A 238 3.98 -1.62 -16.87
CA VAL A 238 3.09 -1.58 -15.72
C VAL A 238 3.92 -1.79 -14.45
N GLY A 239 3.46 -1.22 -13.35
CA GLY A 239 4.21 -1.17 -12.10
C GLY A 239 4.09 0.21 -11.44
N LEU A 240 4.52 0.31 -10.19
CA LEU A 240 4.38 1.52 -9.39
C LEU A 240 5.32 2.62 -9.87
N GLY A 241 4.82 3.86 -9.86
CA GLY A 241 5.57 5.07 -10.17
C GLY A 241 6.06 5.13 -11.62
N ARG A 242 6.61 6.27 -12.02
CA ARG A 242 7.29 6.43 -13.32
C ARG A 242 8.59 7.15 -13.14
N VAL A 243 9.65 6.61 -13.74
CA VAL A 243 10.95 7.27 -13.89
C VAL A 243 11.15 7.64 -15.35
N GLY A 244 11.60 8.86 -15.60
CA GLY A 244 11.86 9.36 -16.94
C GLY A 244 12.80 10.56 -16.96
N MET A 245 12.94 11.16 -18.13
CA MET A 245 13.85 12.29 -18.35
C MET A 245 13.10 13.58 -18.61
N LEU A 246 13.51 14.65 -17.95
CA LEU A 246 13.11 15.99 -18.36
C LEU A 246 13.79 16.37 -19.68
N SER A 247 13.07 17.10 -20.53
CA SER A 247 13.59 17.59 -21.81
C SER A 247 14.83 18.47 -21.64
N ALA A 248 14.85 19.30 -20.58
CA ALA A 248 16.00 20.08 -20.14
C ALA A 248 16.19 19.94 -18.62
N PRO A 249 17.44 20.02 -18.10
CA PRO A 249 17.70 20.07 -16.67
C PRO A 249 17.05 21.29 -16.00
N THR A 250 16.71 21.16 -14.73
CA THR A 250 16.18 22.23 -13.86
C THR A 250 16.82 22.10 -12.47
N THR A 251 16.65 23.08 -11.58
CA THR A 251 17.11 22.92 -10.20
C THR A 251 16.08 22.14 -9.37
N LEU A 252 16.53 21.48 -8.30
CA LEU A 252 15.64 20.77 -7.37
C LEU A 252 14.56 21.70 -6.80
N ARG A 253 14.92 22.94 -6.45
CA ARG A 253 14.00 23.96 -5.94
C ARG A 253 12.93 24.33 -6.97
N GLU A 254 13.32 24.57 -8.22
CA GLU A 254 12.39 24.88 -9.32
C GLU A 254 11.44 23.71 -9.59
N LEU A 255 11.96 22.47 -9.57
CA LEU A 255 11.16 21.28 -9.74
C LEU A 255 10.12 21.11 -8.61
N ALA A 256 10.50 21.39 -7.36
CA ALA A 256 9.58 21.36 -6.21
C ALA A 256 8.47 22.40 -6.36
N ALA A 257 8.82 23.66 -6.68
CA ALA A 257 7.84 24.72 -6.91
C ALA A 257 6.90 24.41 -8.10
N ARG A 258 7.45 23.88 -9.19
CA ARG A 258 6.66 23.43 -10.35
C ARG A 258 5.72 22.30 -10.00
N SER A 259 6.15 21.34 -9.17
CA SER A 259 5.33 20.21 -8.74
C SER A 259 4.16 20.67 -7.86
N ALA A 260 4.40 21.56 -6.89
CA ALA A 260 3.34 22.15 -6.06
C ALA A 260 2.30 22.89 -6.90
N ALA A 261 2.74 23.68 -7.87
CA ALA A 261 1.84 24.42 -8.76
C ALA A 261 1.07 23.50 -9.72
N LEU A 262 1.76 22.51 -10.31
CA LEU A 262 1.17 21.57 -11.25
C LEU A 262 0.06 20.76 -10.60
N PHE A 263 0.32 20.20 -9.41
CA PHE A 263 -0.61 19.33 -8.70
C PHE A 263 -1.64 20.10 -7.84
N GLU A 264 -1.64 21.43 -7.90
CA GLU A 264 -2.58 22.28 -7.13
C GLU A 264 -2.47 22.07 -5.59
N ALA A 265 -1.34 21.54 -5.10
CA ALA A 265 -1.21 21.03 -3.72
C ALA A 265 -0.89 22.11 -2.66
N GLY A 266 -0.86 23.38 -3.05
CA GLY A 266 -0.61 24.53 -2.16
C GLY A 266 0.81 24.65 -1.58
N MET A 267 1.54 23.55 -1.42
CA MET A 267 2.95 23.50 -1.00
C MET A 267 3.67 22.26 -1.53
N ALA A 268 5.02 22.30 -1.47
CA ALA A 268 5.89 21.14 -1.55
C ALA A 268 7.10 21.37 -0.65
N LYS A 269 7.59 20.30 -0.01
CA LYS A 269 8.88 20.29 0.70
C LYS A 269 9.89 19.51 -0.13
N TRP A 270 11.18 19.74 0.02
CA TRP A 270 12.20 18.91 -0.61
C TRP A 270 13.39 18.65 0.32
N SER A 271 14.11 17.57 0.06
CA SER A 271 15.39 17.24 0.71
C SER A 271 16.50 17.12 -0.35
N GLY A 272 17.65 17.72 -0.05
CA GLY A 272 18.80 17.87 -0.94
C GLY A 272 19.14 19.33 -1.25
N ASP A 273 20.29 19.55 -1.91
CA ASP A 273 20.70 20.88 -2.36
C ASP A 273 19.70 21.42 -3.40
N GLY A 274 19.02 22.52 -3.05
CA GLY A 274 18.01 23.16 -3.89
C GLY A 274 18.55 23.66 -5.23
N GLU A 275 19.85 23.95 -5.32
CA GLU A 275 20.51 24.43 -6.54
C GLU A 275 21.11 23.30 -7.38
N ARG A 276 21.01 22.04 -6.92
CA ARG A 276 21.42 20.87 -7.68
C ARG A 276 20.64 20.81 -8.99
N SER A 277 21.37 20.73 -10.09
CA SER A 277 20.80 20.45 -11.42
C SER A 277 20.36 19.00 -11.49
N VAL A 278 19.10 18.77 -11.89
CA VAL A 278 18.46 17.46 -11.96
C VAL A 278 17.73 17.31 -13.29
N ARG A 279 17.66 16.07 -13.78
CA ARG A 279 17.01 15.75 -15.06
C ARG A 279 16.27 14.41 -15.04
N ARG A 280 16.83 13.39 -14.38
CA ARG A 280 16.21 12.07 -14.23
C ARG A 280 15.33 12.06 -13.00
N VAL A 281 14.02 12.07 -13.22
CA VAL A 281 13.02 12.27 -12.16
C VAL A 281 12.08 11.07 -12.13
N ALA A 282 11.77 10.62 -10.93
CA ALA A 282 10.69 9.69 -10.67
C ALA A 282 9.50 10.41 -10.03
N VAL A 283 8.29 9.95 -10.34
CA VAL A 283 7.05 10.38 -9.69
C VAL A 283 6.23 9.17 -9.25
N LEU A 284 5.73 9.23 -8.03
CA LEU A 284 4.82 8.26 -7.44
C LEU A 284 3.72 9.04 -6.71
N PRO A 285 2.52 9.18 -7.29
CA PRO A 285 1.35 9.67 -6.57
C PRO A 285 1.09 8.84 -5.31
N GLY A 286 0.57 9.47 -4.26
CA GLY A 286 0.37 8.81 -2.97
C GLY A 286 1.64 8.72 -2.12
N SER A 287 1.73 7.69 -1.27
CA SER A 287 2.83 7.53 -0.31
C SER A 287 4.05 6.82 -0.91
N GLY A 288 5.19 7.49 -0.91
CA GLY A 288 6.45 6.96 -1.44
C GLY A 288 7.41 6.38 -0.42
N ARG A 289 6.97 6.19 0.83
CA ARG A 289 7.82 5.70 1.94
C ARG A 289 8.58 4.42 1.59
N GLY A 290 7.92 3.46 0.94
CA GLY A 290 8.52 2.18 0.57
C GLY A 290 9.42 2.22 -0.68
N MET A 291 9.48 3.35 -1.38
CA MET A 291 10.08 3.45 -2.72
C MET A 291 11.49 4.04 -2.72
N ILE A 292 12.05 4.39 -1.55
CA ILE A 292 13.38 5.01 -1.47
C ILE A 292 14.47 4.08 -2.02
N GLU A 293 14.45 2.80 -1.64
CA GLU A 293 15.40 1.81 -2.13
C GLU A 293 15.27 1.59 -3.63
N ALA A 294 14.03 1.42 -4.13
CA ALA A 294 13.78 1.25 -5.55
C ALA A 294 14.21 2.50 -6.36
N ALA A 295 13.97 3.70 -5.85
CA ALA A 295 14.33 4.94 -6.54
C ALA A 295 15.83 5.26 -6.53
N ALA A 296 16.54 4.84 -5.48
CA ALA A 296 17.97 5.03 -5.37
C ALA A 296 18.72 4.38 -6.53
N GLY A 297 19.61 5.12 -7.18
CA GLY A 297 20.35 4.66 -8.36
C GLY A 297 19.55 4.62 -9.68
N GLN A 298 18.22 4.71 -9.61
CA GLN A 298 17.34 4.81 -10.78
C GLN A 298 17.00 6.25 -11.16
N CYS A 299 17.00 7.18 -10.21
CA CYS A 299 16.71 8.59 -10.47
C CYS A 299 17.49 9.54 -9.57
N GLU A 300 17.46 10.83 -9.90
CA GLU A 300 18.08 11.89 -9.11
C GLU A 300 17.10 12.48 -8.10
N VAL A 301 15.79 12.49 -8.45
CA VAL A 301 14.72 13.03 -7.62
C VAL A 301 13.50 12.11 -7.64
N LEU A 302 12.93 11.81 -6.48
CA LEU A 302 11.60 11.19 -6.35
C LEU A 302 10.57 12.23 -5.88
N ILE A 303 9.50 12.44 -6.65
CA ILE A 303 8.35 13.26 -6.30
C ILE A 303 7.23 12.36 -5.79
N THR A 304 6.81 12.52 -4.54
CA THR A 304 5.80 11.67 -3.88
C THR A 304 5.26 12.34 -2.62
N GLY A 305 4.35 11.71 -1.89
CA GLY A 305 3.80 12.20 -0.62
C GLY A 305 4.16 11.36 0.61
N ASP A 306 3.73 11.84 1.77
CA ASP A 306 3.84 11.20 3.10
C ASP A 306 5.28 10.81 3.50
N LEU A 307 6.24 11.68 3.20
CA LEU A 307 7.62 11.47 3.60
C LEU A 307 7.86 11.97 5.03
N SER A 308 8.27 11.07 5.91
CA SER A 308 8.73 11.42 7.26
C SER A 308 10.18 11.94 7.23
N TYR A 309 10.62 12.53 8.34
CA TYR A 309 12.00 13.00 8.51
C TYR A 309 13.03 11.88 8.20
N HIS A 310 12.87 10.71 8.80
CA HIS A 310 13.82 9.60 8.64
C HIS A 310 13.82 9.02 7.22
N VAL A 311 12.68 9.05 6.53
CA VAL A 311 12.61 8.63 5.12
C VAL A 311 13.37 9.62 4.22
N ALA A 312 13.27 10.92 4.49
CA ALA A 312 14.03 11.93 3.76
C ALA A 312 15.55 11.88 4.06
N GLU A 313 15.93 11.51 5.28
CA GLU A 313 17.32 11.26 5.68
C GLU A 313 17.88 10.02 4.98
N GLU A 314 17.14 8.90 4.98
CA GLU A 314 17.52 7.68 4.25
C GLU A 314 17.72 7.95 2.75
N ALA A 315 16.81 8.72 2.13
CA ALA A 315 16.95 9.11 0.74
C ALA A 315 18.25 9.90 0.50
N ALA A 316 18.58 10.83 1.39
CA ALA A 316 19.80 11.61 1.30
C ALA A 316 21.08 10.75 1.45
N GLU A 317 21.09 9.78 2.37
CA GLU A 317 22.19 8.81 2.53
C GLU A 317 22.44 7.99 1.26
N ARG A 318 21.38 7.74 0.48
CA ARG A 318 21.43 7.02 -0.80
C ARG A 318 21.67 7.94 -2.02
N GLY A 319 21.89 9.24 -1.78
CA GLY A 319 22.13 10.23 -2.84
C GLY A 319 20.90 10.62 -3.66
N LEU A 320 19.71 10.23 -3.20
CA LEU A 320 18.42 10.52 -3.82
C LEU A 320 17.84 11.81 -3.22
N CYS A 321 17.48 12.78 -4.06
CA CYS A 321 16.68 13.91 -3.62
C CYS A 321 15.20 13.51 -3.57
N VAL A 322 14.43 14.09 -2.66
CA VAL A 322 12.98 13.86 -2.58
C VAL A 322 12.23 15.18 -2.60
N ILE A 323 11.07 15.18 -3.24
CA ILE A 323 10.09 16.26 -3.19
C ILE A 323 8.81 15.66 -2.60
N ASP A 324 8.45 16.13 -1.42
CA ASP A 324 7.24 15.77 -0.69
C ASP A 324 6.10 16.73 -1.07
N VAL A 325 5.14 16.21 -1.83
CA VAL A 325 3.90 16.87 -2.24
C VAL A 325 2.73 16.19 -1.52
N PRO A 326 1.75 16.96 -0.99
CA PRO A 326 0.61 16.38 -0.28
C PRO A 326 -0.06 15.22 -1.02
N HIS A 327 -0.17 14.08 -0.33
CA HIS A 327 -0.59 12.78 -0.86
C HIS A 327 -1.86 12.88 -1.71
N GLY A 328 -2.98 13.22 -1.06
CA GLY A 328 -4.29 13.21 -1.70
C GLY A 328 -4.44 14.28 -2.77
N ASP A 329 -3.67 15.38 -2.72
CA ASP A 329 -3.73 16.43 -3.73
C ASP A 329 -3.18 15.94 -5.07
N VAL A 330 -2.04 15.22 -5.07
CA VAL A 330 -1.46 14.65 -6.28
C VAL A 330 -2.35 13.54 -6.84
N GLU A 331 -2.83 12.64 -5.99
CA GLU A 331 -3.72 11.56 -6.40
C GLU A 331 -5.04 12.09 -6.94
N TRP A 332 -5.70 13.02 -6.24
CA TRP A 332 -6.92 13.62 -6.72
C TRP A 332 -6.72 14.33 -8.05
N TRP A 333 -5.61 15.08 -8.17
CA TRP A 333 -5.26 15.78 -9.40
C TRP A 333 -5.11 14.83 -10.59
N ALA A 334 -4.49 13.66 -10.37
CA ALA A 334 -4.27 12.64 -11.39
C ALA A 334 -5.52 11.79 -11.63
N PHE A 335 -6.27 11.44 -10.59
CA PHE A 335 -7.46 10.61 -10.65
C PHE A 335 -8.57 11.30 -11.45
N ARG A 336 -8.89 12.57 -11.17
CA ARG A 336 -9.92 13.29 -11.95
C ARG A 336 -9.55 13.42 -13.44
N ARG A 337 -8.25 13.49 -13.75
CA ARG A 337 -7.74 13.48 -15.14
C ARG A 337 -7.86 12.10 -15.75
N TRP A 338 -7.53 11.04 -15.02
CA TRP A 338 -7.76 9.67 -15.47
C TRP A 338 -9.24 9.43 -15.77
N VAL A 339 -10.15 9.90 -14.90
CA VAL A 339 -11.58 9.82 -15.12
C VAL A 339 -11.97 10.49 -16.44
N GLY A 340 -11.51 11.71 -16.71
CA GLY A 340 -11.82 12.43 -17.95
C GLY A 340 -11.15 11.86 -19.21
N GLU A 341 -9.87 11.48 -19.12
CA GLU A 341 -9.05 11.05 -20.26
C GLU A 341 -9.26 9.58 -20.64
N ARG A 342 -9.63 8.72 -19.68
CA ARG A 342 -9.62 7.26 -19.85
C ARG A 342 -10.95 6.61 -19.57
N LEU A 343 -11.62 6.98 -18.49
CA LEU A 343 -12.85 6.32 -18.07
C LEU A 343 -14.08 6.89 -18.79
N ALA A 344 -14.22 8.20 -18.87
CA ALA A 344 -15.36 8.88 -19.48
C ALA A 344 -15.64 8.45 -20.94
N PRO A 345 -14.64 8.30 -21.83
CA PRO A 345 -14.89 7.85 -23.19
C PRO A 345 -15.52 6.46 -23.28
N GLU A 346 -15.16 5.54 -22.37
CA GLU A 346 -15.70 4.17 -22.35
C GLU A 346 -17.14 4.15 -21.85
N LEU A 347 -17.46 4.88 -20.77
CA LEU A 347 -18.81 4.88 -20.19
C LEU A 347 -19.83 5.68 -21.01
N THR A 348 -19.42 6.83 -21.57
CA THR A 348 -20.33 7.66 -22.37
C THR A 348 -20.72 6.98 -23.68
N ALA A 349 -19.84 6.15 -24.26
CA ALA A 349 -20.15 5.31 -25.41
C ALA A 349 -21.27 4.30 -25.11
N GLU A 350 -21.37 3.84 -23.86
CA GLU A 350 -22.40 2.92 -23.37
C GLU A 350 -23.64 3.66 -22.81
N GLY A 351 -23.71 4.98 -22.98
CA GLY A 351 -24.83 5.81 -22.53
C GLY A 351 -24.91 6.02 -21.01
N VAL A 352 -23.81 5.79 -20.27
CA VAL A 352 -23.73 6.04 -18.83
C VAL A 352 -23.27 7.47 -18.55
N GLU A 353 -23.98 8.15 -17.65
CA GLU A 353 -23.58 9.47 -17.16
C GLU A 353 -22.46 9.31 -16.12
N LEU A 354 -21.38 10.08 -16.26
CA LEU A 354 -20.22 10.05 -15.38
C LEU A 354 -19.89 11.45 -14.89
N LEU A 355 -19.79 11.62 -13.57
CA LEU A 355 -19.34 12.88 -12.97
C LEU A 355 -18.24 12.63 -11.95
N VAL A 356 -17.36 13.62 -11.82
CA VAL A 356 -16.37 13.71 -10.74
C VAL A 356 -17.02 14.48 -9.59
N SER A 357 -16.99 13.88 -8.39
CA SER A 357 -17.45 14.49 -7.15
C SER A 357 -16.83 15.87 -6.97
N ARG A 358 -17.64 16.81 -6.48
CA ARG A 358 -17.17 18.15 -6.13
C ARG A 358 -16.51 18.19 -4.75
N ASP A 359 -16.71 17.14 -3.97
CA ASP A 359 -16.19 17.00 -2.63
C ASP A 359 -14.79 16.37 -2.66
N TRP A 360 -13.79 17.21 -2.91
CA TRP A 360 -12.40 16.94 -2.56
C TRP A 360 -11.90 18.03 -1.61
N ARG A 361 -11.36 17.62 -0.47
CA ARG A 361 -10.65 18.50 0.45
C ARG A 361 -9.51 17.72 1.08
N SER A 362 -8.33 18.32 1.05
CA SER A 362 -7.20 17.80 1.82
C SER A 362 -7.58 17.77 3.31
N PRO A 363 -7.24 16.70 4.06
CA PRO A 363 -7.39 16.70 5.51
C PRO A 363 -6.45 17.72 6.17
N TRP A 364 -5.44 18.20 5.44
CA TRP A 364 -4.47 19.18 5.89
C TRP A 364 -4.88 20.60 5.52
N SER A 365 -4.85 21.50 6.50
CA SER A 365 -4.97 22.94 6.26
C SER A 365 -3.59 23.59 6.29
N LEU A 366 -3.28 24.39 5.28
CA LEU A 366 -2.00 25.08 5.20
C LEU A 366 -2.07 26.41 5.96
N ALA A 367 -1.18 26.60 6.94
CA ALA A 367 -0.99 27.90 7.57
C ALA A 367 -0.26 28.84 6.58
N SER A 368 -0.94 29.86 6.08
CA SER A 368 -0.31 30.92 5.29
C SER A 368 0.14 32.06 6.20
N PRO A 369 1.44 32.38 6.30
CA PRO A 369 1.88 33.60 6.95
C PRO A 369 1.54 34.79 6.04
N GLY A 370 0.30 35.29 6.08
CA GLY A 370 -0.08 36.40 5.18
C GLY A 370 -1.55 36.81 5.02
N ARG A 371 -2.49 36.46 5.92
CA ARG A 371 -3.81 37.13 5.98
C ARG A 371 -4.32 37.24 7.41
N VAL A 372 -3.93 38.30 8.09
CA VAL A 372 -4.74 38.86 9.17
C VAL A 372 -5.89 39.59 8.48
N LEU A 373 -7.11 39.04 8.54
CA LEU A 373 -8.30 39.85 8.24
C LEU A 373 -8.32 40.99 9.26
N ALA A 374 -8.35 42.22 8.78
CA ALA A 374 -8.39 43.40 9.62
C ALA A 374 -9.60 43.33 10.56
N VAL A 375 -9.33 43.17 11.85
CA VAL A 375 -10.29 43.40 12.92
C VAL A 375 -10.29 44.91 13.21
N PRO A 376 -11.44 45.59 13.39
CA PRO A 376 -11.46 47.02 13.65
C PRO A 376 -10.70 47.34 14.94
N SER A 377 -9.93 48.43 14.88
CA SER A 377 -9.10 48.97 15.95
C SER A 377 -9.88 49.17 17.26
N VAL A 378 -9.38 48.59 18.34
CA VAL A 378 -9.54 49.12 19.69
C VAL A 378 -8.14 49.41 20.22
N SER A 379 -7.91 50.68 20.55
CA SER A 379 -6.68 51.23 21.11
C SER A 379 -6.29 50.57 22.44
N PRO A 380 -4.98 50.53 22.77
CA PRO A 380 -4.43 49.71 23.84
C PRO A 380 -4.78 50.27 25.21
N ARG A 381 -5.11 49.36 26.15
CA ARG A 381 -4.88 49.62 27.58
C ARG A 381 -3.67 48.81 28.00
N GLU A 382 -2.76 49.50 28.66
CA GLU A 382 -1.55 48.98 29.27
C GLU A 382 -1.88 47.93 30.34
N GLY A 383 -1.01 46.93 30.43
CA GLY A 383 -0.96 45.96 31.51
C GLY A 383 -1.75 44.70 31.23
N ASP A 384 -1.12 43.70 30.62
CA ASP A 384 -0.88 42.45 31.34
C ASP A 384 0.11 41.56 30.58
N MET A 385 0.98 40.92 31.35
CA MET A 385 2.10 40.12 30.91
C MET A 385 1.63 38.91 30.09
N MET A 386 2.33 38.65 28.99
CA MET A 386 2.19 37.40 28.24
C MET A 386 2.49 36.21 29.18
N ASN A 387 1.50 35.35 29.39
CA ASN A 387 1.75 34.00 29.91
C ASN A 387 2.11 33.11 28.71
N GLU A 388 3.39 32.77 28.59
CA GLU A 388 3.86 31.66 27.77
C GLU A 388 3.17 30.36 28.24
N ALA A 389 2.72 29.53 27.30
CA ALA A 389 2.31 28.16 27.64
C ALA A 389 3.52 27.43 28.28
N PRO A 390 3.34 26.74 29.42
CA PRO A 390 4.47 26.19 30.16
C PRO A 390 5.15 25.09 29.33
N ARG A 391 6.43 25.29 29.02
CA ARG A 391 7.31 24.22 28.52
C ARG A 391 7.46 23.18 29.63
N VAL A 392 6.78 22.04 29.49
CA VAL A 392 6.91 20.92 30.43
C VAL A 392 8.28 20.29 30.20
N LYS A 393 9.24 20.64 31.06
CA LYS A 393 10.60 20.08 30.97
C LYS A 393 10.67 18.62 31.39
N GLN A 394 9.80 18.20 32.31
CA GLN A 394 9.81 16.87 32.92
C GLN A 394 8.42 16.23 32.90
N ALA A 395 8.34 14.96 32.50
CA ALA A 395 7.11 14.17 32.51
C ALA A 395 7.29 12.77 33.10
N ARG A 396 6.20 12.24 33.66
CA ARG A 396 6.04 10.83 34.02
C ARG A 396 5.19 10.15 32.96
N VAL A 397 5.62 8.97 32.52
CA VAL A 397 4.93 8.18 31.49
C VAL A 397 4.58 6.83 32.07
N TRP A 398 3.30 6.61 32.33
CA TRP A 398 2.76 5.33 32.78
C TRP A 398 2.43 4.49 31.56
N ILE A 399 2.92 3.26 31.51
CA ILE A 399 2.73 2.36 30.38
C ILE A 399 2.20 1.01 30.86
N ASP A 400 1.35 0.39 30.05
CA ASP A 400 0.95 -1.01 30.19
C ASP A 400 0.73 -1.63 28.80
N GLY A 401 1.00 -2.92 28.68
CA GLY A 401 0.81 -3.71 27.47
C GLY A 401 0.23 -5.08 27.78
N GLY A 402 -0.97 -5.36 27.28
CA GLY A 402 -1.70 -6.59 27.56
C GLY A 402 -2.05 -7.39 26.31
N SER A 403 -2.14 -8.71 26.47
CA SER A 403 -2.62 -9.64 25.45
C SER A 403 -3.65 -10.64 26.00
N ARG A 404 -4.79 -10.79 25.30
CA ARG A 404 -5.83 -11.80 25.59
C ARG A 404 -5.40 -13.14 25.00
N GLY A 405 -4.67 -13.91 25.81
CA GLY A 405 -3.92 -15.07 25.33
C GLY A 405 -2.50 -14.67 24.91
N ASN A 406 -1.53 -15.57 25.07
CA ASN A 406 -0.12 -15.24 24.89
C ASN A 406 0.59 -16.30 24.02
N PRO A 407 0.64 -16.14 22.68
CA PRO A 407 0.22 -14.96 21.91
C PRO A 407 -1.31 -14.85 21.70
N GLY A 408 -1.81 -13.63 21.51
CA GLY A 408 -3.23 -13.33 21.32
C GLY A 408 -3.48 -11.88 20.92
N PRO A 409 -4.74 -11.42 20.78
CA PRO A 409 -5.05 -10.01 20.55
C PRO A 409 -4.46 -9.14 21.66
N SER A 410 -3.67 -8.15 21.29
CA SER A 410 -2.89 -7.31 22.19
C SER A 410 -3.25 -5.84 22.03
N ALA A 411 -3.06 -5.08 23.10
CA ALA A 411 -3.23 -3.63 23.13
C ALA A 411 -2.19 -2.97 24.05
N ILE A 412 -2.09 -1.65 23.92
CA ILE A 412 -1.21 -0.81 24.73
C ILE A 412 -2.01 0.34 25.35
N GLY A 413 -1.60 0.74 26.55
CA GLY A 413 -2.12 1.87 27.29
C GLY A 413 -0.98 2.76 27.74
N VAL A 414 -1.09 4.07 27.51
CA VAL A 414 -0.09 5.06 27.94
C VAL A 414 -0.77 6.27 28.55
N VAL A 415 -0.25 6.75 29.68
CA VAL A 415 -0.65 8.00 30.32
C VAL A 415 0.58 8.87 30.54
N LEU A 416 0.61 10.05 29.93
CA LEU A 416 1.68 11.01 30.09
C LEU A 416 1.24 12.14 31.02
N GLU A 417 2.00 12.41 32.08
CA GLU A 417 1.72 13.40 33.12
C GLU A 417 2.88 14.38 33.29
N ASP A 418 2.60 15.63 33.63
CA ASP A 418 3.63 16.57 34.04
C ASP A 418 4.18 16.27 35.45
N GLY A 419 5.22 17.01 35.86
CA GLY A 419 5.80 16.88 37.21
C GLY A 419 4.79 17.04 38.35
N GLY A 420 3.72 17.80 38.14
CA GLY A 420 2.62 18.02 39.09
C GLY A 420 1.53 16.94 39.09
N GLY A 421 1.62 15.93 38.22
CA GLY A 421 0.64 14.85 38.11
C GLY A 421 -0.58 15.21 37.27
N ARG A 422 -0.54 16.33 36.53
CA ARG A 422 -1.59 16.65 35.57
C ARG A 422 -1.37 15.82 34.30
N VAL A 423 -2.42 15.16 33.85
CA VAL A 423 -2.44 14.42 32.60
C VAL A 423 -2.31 15.38 31.42
N LEU A 424 -1.30 15.14 30.60
CA LEU A 424 -1.05 15.88 29.37
C LEU A 424 -1.66 15.15 28.17
N GLU A 425 -1.50 13.83 28.12
CA GLU A 425 -2.01 13.01 27.01
C GLU A 425 -2.20 11.54 27.43
N THR A 426 -3.09 10.83 26.77
CA THR A 426 -3.32 9.39 26.95
C THR A 426 -3.43 8.69 25.60
N LEU A 427 -2.99 7.44 25.52
CA LEU A 427 -3.12 6.58 24.35
C LEU A 427 -3.72 5.23 24.77
N SER A 428 -4.77 4.80 24.07
CA SER A 428 -5.33 3.46 24.12
C SER A 428 -5.36 2.93 22.70
N GLN A 429 -4.68 1.82 22.43
CA GLN A 429 -4.53 1.34 21.06
C GLN A 429 -4.42 -0.19 20.96
N ALA A 430 -5.24 -0.77 20.09
CA ALA A 430 -5.11 -2.14 19.61
C ALA A 430 -3.86 -2.30 18.72
N ILE A 431 -3.02 -3.29 19.01
CA ILE A 431 -1.74 -3.50 18.29
C ILE A 431 -1.68 -4.83 17.50
N GLY A 432 -2.84 -5.46 17.28
CA GLY A 432 -2.97 -6.73 16.57
C GLY A 432 -2.65 -7.93 17.45
N VAL A 433 -2.13 -9.02 16.87
CA VAL A 433 -1.76 -10.23 17.62
C VAL A 433 -0.31 -10.14 18.08
N GLY A 434 -0.09 -10.30 19.39
CA GLY A 434 1.22 -10.19 20.02
C GLY A 434 1.36 -11.06 21.25
N THR A 435 2.52 -10.98 21.89
CA THR A 435 2.74 -11.51 23.24
C THR A 435 2.67 -10.37 24.24
N ASN A 436 2.43 -10.65 25.52
CA ASN A 436 2.45 -9.62 26.56
C ASN A 436 3.75 -8.79 26.49
N ASN A 437 4.91 -9.45 26.43
CA ASN A 437 6.18 -8.73 26.39
C ASN A 437 6.35 -7.83 25.15
N VAL A 438 5.79 -8.22 23.99
CA VAL A 438 5.79 -7.38 22.78
C VAL A 438 4.87 -6.18 22.97
N ALA A 439 3.71 -6.36 23.60
CA ALA A 439 2.79 -5.28 23.92
C ALA A 439 3.44 -4.26 24.88
N GLU A 440 4.10 -4.74 25.94
CA GLU A 440 4.81 -3.91 26.92
C GLU A 440 5.89 -3.03 26.27
N TYR A 441 6.70 -3.61 25.38
CA TYR A 441 7.70 -2.84 24.64
C TYR A 441 7.08 -1.83 23.65
N ARG A 442 5.96 -2.18 23.01
CA ARG A 442 5.24 -1.24 22.15
C ARG A 442 4.61 -0.10 22.94
N ALA A 443 4.14 -0.36 24.16
CA ALA A 443 3.65 0.68 25.07
C ALA A 443 4.78 1.64 25.48
N LEU A 444 5.97 1.10 25.78
CA LEU A 444 7.16 1.91 26.06
C LEU A 444 7.54 2.81 24.89
N LEU A 445 7.59 2.27 23.67
CA LEU A 445 7.92 3.03 22.46
C LEU A 445 6.93 4.17 22.24
N ALA A 446 5.64 3.86 22.27
CA ALA A 446 4.58 4.86 22.11
C ALA A 446 4.68 5.96 23.17
N GLY A 447 4.97 5.61 24.44
CA GLY A 447 5.14 6.58 25.50
C GLY A 447 6.36 7.49 25.34
N LEU A 448 7.48 6.97 24.82
CA LEU A 448 8.66 7.78 24.52
C LEU A 448 8.44 8.69 23.30
N GLU A 449 7.72 8.22 22.28
CA GLU A 449 7.34 9.04 21.13
C GLU A 449 6.39 10.17 21.51
N MET A 450 5.40 9.89 22.38
CA MET A 450 4.50 10.92 22.93
C MET A 450 5.30 11.99 23.70
N ALA A 451 6.26 11.59 24.54
CA ALA A 451 7.12 12.53 25.25
C ALA A 451 7.97 13.38 24.30
N LYS A 452 8.53 12.77 23.26
CA LYS A 452 9.33 13.46 22.23
C LYS A 452 8.48 14.47 21.45
N ARG A 453 7.25 14.12 21.07
CA ARG A 453 6.33 15.02 20.35
C ARG A 453 5.92 16.23 21.18
N LEU A 454 5.83 16.09 22.49
CA LEU A 454 5.56 17.19 23.43
C LEU A 454 6.82 17.97 23.84
N GLU A 455 7.96 17.69 23.19
CA GLU A 455 9.27 18.29 23.46
C GLU A 455 9.73 18.14 24.94
N VAL A 456 9.26 17.09 25.63
CA VAL A 456 9.70 16.76 26.98
C VAL A 456 11.12 16.20 26.91
N ARG A 457 12.01 16.70 27.77
CA ARG A 457 13.43 16.31 27.76
C ARG A 457 13.85 15.43 28.92
N GLU A 458 13.11 15.45 30.03
CA GLU A 458 13.32 14.59 31.18
C GLU A 458 12.13 13.65 31.37
N VAL A 459 12.33 12.34 31.25
CA VAL A 459 11.25 11.34 31.29
C VAL A 459 11.51 10.29 32.37
N GLU A 460 10.51 10.08 33.22
CA GLU A 460 10.42 8.92 34.11
C GLU A 460 9.33 7.98 33.59
N VAL A 461 9.70 6.78 33.14
CA VAL A 461 8.77 5.74 32.75
C VAL A 461 8.39 4.87 33.97
N ILE A 462 7.11 4.60 34.13
CA ILE A 462 6.55 3.78 35.20
C ILE A 462 5.78 2.63 34.56
N SER A 463 6.14 1.40 34.91
CA SER A 463 5.55 0.17 34.36
C SER A 463 5.43 -0.89 35.45
N ASP A 464 4.44 -1.77 35.36
CA ASP A 464 4.31 -2.99 36.17
C ASP A 464 4.97 -4.22 35.52
N SER A 465 5.63 -4.05 34.37
CA SER A 465 6.40 -5.09 33.71
C SER A 465 7.84 -5.15 34.22
N GLU A 466 8.08 -5.95 35.26
CA GLU A 466 9.41 -6.09 35.86
C GLU A 466 10.48 -6.54 34.84
N LEU A 467 10.11 -7.40 33.89
CA LEU A 467 11.02 -7.86 32.84
C LEU A 467 11.51 -6.71 31.95
N LEU A 468 10.60 -5.90 31.44
CA LEU A 468 10.91 -4.75 30.58
C LEU A 468 11.77 -3.74 31.34
N VAL A 469 11.43 -3.43 32.60
CA VAL A 469 12.20 -2.49 33.43
C VAL A 469 13.63 -2.99 33.63
N ARG A 470 13.83 -4.26 34.01
CA ARG A 470 15.16 -4.84 34.21
C ARG A 470 15.98 -4.93 32.92
N GLN A 471 15.34 -5.13 31.76
CA GLN A 471 16.02 -5.13 30.47
C GLN A 471 16.43 -3.71 30.02
N MET A 472 15.59 -2.70 30.23
CA MET A 472 15.91 -1.31 29.90
C MET A 472 17.01 -0.72 30.80
N ARG A 473 17.08 -1.16 32.06
CA ARG A 473 18.18 -0.83 32.98
C ARG A 473 19.49 -1.57 32.67
N GLY A 474 19.48 -2.52 31.74
CA GLY A 474 20.64 -3.35 31.40
C GLY A 474 20.97 -4.43 32.42
N GLU A 475 20.09 -4.66 33.41
CA GLU A 475 20.25 -5.71 34.41
C GLU A 475 20.05 -7.09 33.76
N TYR A 476 19.07 -7.20 32.85
CA TYR A 476 18.74 -8.42 32.12
C TYR A 476 19.05 -8.29 30.62
N ARG A 477 19.56 -9.38 30.02
CA ARG A 477 19.76 -9.46 28.56
C ARG A 477 18.47 -9.83 27.84
N VAL A 478 18.19 -9.16 26.71
CA VAL A 478 17.10 -9.50 25.81
C VAL A 478 17.50 -10.69 24.94
N LYS A 479 16.99 -11.88 25.27
CA LYS A 479 17.30 -13.13 24.55
C LYS A 479 16.31 -13.45 23.42
N ASN A 480 15.09 -12.93 23.50
CA ASN A 480 14.05 -13.18 22.51
C ASN A 480 14.32 -12.35 21.24
N GLU A 481 14.44 -13.01 20.08
CA GLU A 481 14.74 -12.35 18.80
C GLU A 481 13.70 -11.30 18.39
N GLY A 482 12.42 -11.50 18.72
CA GLY A 482 11.35 -10.53 18.43
C GLY A 482 11.35 -9.29 19.33
N LEU A 483 11.99 -9.37 20.51
CA LEU A 483 12.11 -8.23 21.43
C LEU A 483 13.38 -7.40 21.21
N LYS A 484 14.44 -7.98 20.61
CA LYS A 484 15.67 -7.26 20.32
C LYS A 484 15.49 -5.98 19.50
N PRO A 485 14.71 -5.95 18.39
CA PRO A 485 14.51 -4.71 17.64
C PRO A 485 13.78 -3.65 18.47
N LEU A 486 12.73 -4.04 19.20
CA LEU A 486 11.96 -3.11 20.04
C LEU A 486 12.79 -2.56 21.20
N HIS A 487 13.66 -3.37 21.80
CA HIS A 487 14.58 -2.94 22.84
C HIS A 487 15.65 -1.98 22.32
N ALA A 488 16.20 -2.25 21.13
CA ALA A 488 17.18 -1.36 20.50
C ALA A 488 16.57 0.01 20.20
N GLU A 489 15.36 0.03 19.63
CA GLU A 489 14.61 1.25 19.34
C GLU A 489 14.26 2.03 20.62
N ALA A 490 13.77 1.36 21.67
CA ALA A 490 13.46 2.00 22.95
C ALA A 490 14.71 2.58 23.62
N ARG A 491 15.86 1.91 23.46
CA ARG A 491 17.17 2.39 23.93
C ARG A 491 17.63 3.63 23.18
N GLU A 492 17.40 3.70 21.88
CA GLU A 492 17.73 4.85 21.05
C GLU A 492 16.85 6.07 21.40
N LEU A 493 15.53 5.88 21.50
CA LEU A 493 14.61 6.93 21.93
C LEU A 493 14.95 7.45 23.34
N ALA A 494 15.25 6.55 24.28
CA ALA A 494 15.68 6.92 25.62
C ALA A 494 17.02 7.68 25.64
N ALA A 495 17.95 7.36 24.74
CA ALA A 495 19.24 8.04 24.62
C ALA A 495 19.11 9.46 24.05
N GLY A 496 18.02 9.77 23.34
CA GLY A 496 17.70 11.10 22.82
C GLY A 496 17.15 12.08 23.87
N LEU A 497 16.95 11.65 25.11
CA LEU A 497 16.44 12.48 26.21
C LEU A 497 17.60 13.06 27.04
N ASP A 498 17.42 14.25 27.60
CA ASP A 498 18.38 14.86 28.54
C ASP A 498 18.47 14.02 29.83
N SER A 499 17.35 13.41 30.24
CA SER A 499 17.30 12.45 31.34
C SER A 499 16.25 11.37 31.09
N PHE A 500 16.62 10.10 31.27
CA PHE A 500 15.72 8.96 31.21
C PHE A 500 15.88 8.09 32.46
N SER A 501 14.76 7.77 33.09
CA SER A 501 14.68 6.75 34.13
C SER A 501 13.47 5.86 33.91
N ILE A 502 13.55 4.62 34.37
CA ILE A 502 12.43 3.68 34.32
C ILE A 502 12.35 2.93 35.65
N ARG A 503 11.15 2.74 36.20
CA ARG A 503 10.95 1.98 37.44
C ARG A 503 9.72 1.08 37.41
N HIS A 504 9.83 0.00 38.18
CA HIS A 504 8.77 -0.96 38.38
C HIS A 504 7.84 -0.53 39.53
N VAL A 505 6.53 -0.69 39.34
CA VAL A 505 5.49 -0.53 40.37
C VAL A 505 4.56 -1.74 40.39
N GLY A 506 3.81 -1.94 41.48
CA GLY A 506 2.78 -2.99 41.51
C GLY A 506 1.60 -2.63 40.59
N ARG A 507 0.90 -3.65 40.07
CA ARG A 507 -0.22 -3.49 39.12
C ARG A 507 -1.35 -2.60 39.66
N GLU A 508 -1.58 -2.63 40.98
CA GLU A 508 -2.56 -1.77 41.64
C GLU A 508 -2.25 -0.26 41.49
N GLN A 509 -0.98 0.09 41.29
CA GLN A 509 -0.53 1.46 41.09
C GLN A 509 -0.58 1.89 39.62
N ASN A 510 -0.65 0.94 38.67
CA ASN A 510 -0.69 1.19 37.22
C ASN A 510 -2.11 1.12 36.62
N SER A 511 -3.14 1.23 37.46
CA SER A 511 -4.54 1.00 37.08
C SER A 511 -5.06 1.85 35.91
N ARG A 512 -4.48 3.04 35.68
CA ARG A 512 -4.91 3.92 34.59
C ARG A 512 -4.39 3.47 33.22
N ALA A 513 -3.15 2.97 33.14
CA ALA A 513 -2.63 2.41 31.90
C ALA A 513 -3.27 1.04 31.61
N ASP A 514 -3.48 0.22 32.66
CA ASP A 514 -4.19 -1.07 32.55
C ASP A 514 -5.65 -0.90 32.10
N ALA A 515 -6.35 0.14 32.58
CA ALA A 515 -7.70 0.47 32.09
C ALA A 515 -7.71 0.78 30.59
N LEU A 516 -6.73 1.56 30.10
CA LEU A 516 -6.60 1.89 28.68
C LEU A 516 -6.29 0.66 27.82
N VAL A 517 -5.49 -0.28 28.32
CA VAL A 517 -5.24 -1.57 27.65
C VAL A 517 -6.54 -2.36 27.55
N ASN A 518 -7.29 -2.47 28.63
CA ASN A 518 -8.55 -3.23 28.64
C ASN A 518 -9.60 -2.59 27.74
N GLU A 519 -9.72 -1.25 27.73
CA GLU A 519 -10.55 -0.50 26.80
C GLU A 519 -10.25 -0.88 25.34
N ALA A 520 -8.98 -0.81 24.93
CA ALA A 520 -8.57 -1.18 23.57
C ALA A 520 -8.69 -2.69 23.25
N LEU A 521 -8.71 -3.57 24.25
CA LEU A 521 -8.94 -5.01 24.06
C LEU A 521 -10.42 -5.38 24.04
N ASP A 522 -11.28 -4.57 24.66
CA ASP A 522 -12.73 -4.71 24.65
C ASP A 522 -13.37 -4.13 23.38
N GLU A 523 -12.69 -3.17 22.73
CA GLU A 523 -13.08 -2.60 21.44
C GLU A 523 -12.64 -3.43 20.21
N GLN A 524 -11.91 -4.54 20.41
CA GLN A 524 -11.37 -5.41 19.34
C GLN A 524 -12.32 -6.51 18.85
#